data_AF-A0A1Y3N563-F1
#
_entry.id   AF-A0A1Y3N563-F1
#
_cell.length_a   1.000
_cell.length_b   1.000
_cell.length_c   1.000
_cell.angle_alpha   90.00
_cell.angle_beta   90.00
_cell.angle_gamma   90.00
#
_symmetry.space_group_name_H-M   'P 1'
#
loop_
_entity.id
_entity.type
_entity.pdbx_description
1 polymer ?
#
loop_
_entity_poly.entity_id
_entity_poly.type
_entity_poly.pdbx_seq_one_letter_code
_entity_poly.pdbx_strand_id
1 'polypeptide(L)'
;MKMCTKEQADEGTCKTKRCKTNDECISGLCYSNTCITEQPVYVCTGTEGYDRHLLKCKKRNYMKCDSDNECISSDCSDGYCKIHKVVDHSIRDNVTPMLINVLGFPFMLYALLKTMVAIIKKIDVSEDGESKKDSKDKESKKESKEKETEKETKEKETKKESKEKETKTE
;
A
#
# COMPACT_ATOMS: atom_id res chain seq x y z
N MET A 1 -16.23 2.21 22.28
CA MET A 1 -17.30 3.01 22.92
C MET A 1 -16.77 4.42 23.15
N LYS A 2 -17.44 5.46 22.64
CA LYS A 2 -17.04 6.86 22.82
C LYS A 2 -17.71 7.43 24.08
N MET A 3 -17.03 8.35 24.75
CA MET A 3 -17.56 9.11 25.87
C MET A 3 -17.32 10.59 25.58
N CYS A 4 -18.29 11.43 25.87
CA CYS A 4 -18.23 12.87 25.62
C CYS A 4 -18.22 13.63 26.94
N THR A 5 -17.46 14.72 27.02
CA THR A 5 -17.66 15.72 28.09
C THR A 5 -18.88 16.57 27.78
N LYS A 6 -19.35 17.33 28.77
CA LYS A 6 -20.46 18.28 28.60
C LYS A 6 -20.14 19.32 27.51
N GLU A 7 -18.92 19.88 27.52
CA GLU A 7 -18.52 20.91 26.54
C GLU A 7 -18.57 20.37 25.11
N GLN A 8 -18.07 19.15 24.89
CA GLN A 8 -18.10 18.51 23.57
C GLN A 8 -19.52 18.18 23.08
N ALA A 9 -20.44 17.90 24.01
CA ALA A 9 -21.84 17.67 23.69
C ALA A 9 -22.55 18.99 23.32
N ASP A 10 -22.26 20.07 24.05
CA ASP A 10 -22.77 21.42 23.78
C ASP A 10 -22.26 21.96 22.42
N GLU A 11 -21.00 21.71 22.08
CA GLU A 11 -20.39 22.08 20.79
C GLU A 11 -20.81 21.15 19.63
N GLY A 12 -21.40 20.00 19.92
CA GLY A 12 -21.77 18.99 18.92
C GLY A 12 -20.58 18.26 18.27
N THR A 13 -19.37 18.42 18.82
CA THR A 13 -18.13 17.77 18.33
C THR A 13 -18.08 16.29 18.68
N CYS A 14 -18.83 15.87 19.70
CA CYS A 14 -18.90 14.48 20.16
C CYS A 14 -20.34 13.95 20.12
N LYS A 15 -20.50 12.71 19.63
CA LYS A 15 -21.80 12.03 19.52
C LYS A 15 -21.72 10.65 20.18
N THR A 16 -22.54 10.43 21.21
CA THR A 16 -22.74 9.11 21.84
C THR A 16 -24.12 8.54 21.49
N LYS A 17 -24.45 7.39 22.11
CA LYS A 17 -25.82 6.90 22.20
C LYS A 17 -26.72 8.00 22.78
N ARG A 18 -27.91 8.14 22.22
CA ARG A 18 -28.95 9.02 22.77
C ARG A 18 -29.55 8.39 24.02
N CYS A 19 -29.99 9.23 24.95
CA CYS A 19 -30.61 8.81 26.20
C CYS A 19 -31.85 9.65 26.50
N LYS A 20 -32.79 9.11 27.28
CA LYS A 20 -33.92 9.87 27.84
C LYS A 20 -33.78 10.09 29.35
N THR A 21 -33.17 9.13 30.04
CA THR A 21 -32.93 9.15 31.49
C THR A 21 -31.47 8.81 31.78
N ASN A 22 -31.01 9.15 32.98
CA ASN A 22 -29.65 8.90 33.44
C ASN A 22 -29.29 7.40 33.47
N ASP A 23 -30.27 6.55 33.77
CA ASP A 23 -30.07 5.10 33.88
C ASP A 23 -29.77 4.41 32.53
N GLU A 24 -30.06 5.07 31.41
CA GLU A 24 -29.74 4.56 30.07
C GLU A 24 -28.24 4.72 29.72
N CYS A 25 -27.51 5.52 30.49
CA CYS A 25 -26.10 5.83 30.28
C CYS A 25 -25.22 5.05 31.25
N ILE A 26 -24.15 4.44 30.75
CA ILE A 26 -23.16 3.73 31.60
C ILE A 26 -22.50 4.68 32.61
N SER A 27 -22.37 5.96 32.26
CA SER A 27 -21.87 7.01 33.13
C SER A 27 -22.88 7.47 34.19
N GLY A 28 -24.15 7.08 34.08
CA GLY A 28 -25.23 7.60 34.92
C GLY A 28 -25.62 9.04 34.62
N LEU A 29 -25.18 9.62 33.50
CA LEU A 29 -25.44 11.02 33.15
C LEU A 29 -25.97 11.17 31.72
N CYS A 30 -27.22 11.60 31.61
CA CYS A 30 -27.89 11.96 30.37
C CYS A 30 -28.06 13.48 30.28
N TYR A 31 -27.48 14.10 29.26
CA TYR A 31 -27.53 15.54 29.07
C TYR A 31 -27.85 15.87 27.61
N SER A 32 -28.85 16.72 27.38
CA SER A 32 -29.31 17.07 26.02
C SER A 32 -29.56 15.84 25.13
N ASN A 33 -30.25 14.83 25.69
CA ASN A 33 -30.48 13.53 25.07
C ASN A 33 -29.22 12.77 24.63
N THR A 34 -28.06 13.05 25.22
CA THR A 34 -26.76 12.45 24.90
C THR A 34 -26.07 11.99 26.18
N CYS A 35 -25.51 10.77 26.18
CA CYS A 35 -24.76 10.29 27.34
C CYS A 35 -23.41 11.01 27.48
N ILE A 36 -23.21 11.69 28.61
CA ILE A 36 -21.97 12.42 28.90
C ILE A 36 -21.26 11.82 30.12
N THR A 37 -20.03 12.24 30.38
CA THR A 37 -19.31 11.93 31.62
C THR A 37 -18.63 13.19 32.14
N GLU A 38 -18.71 13.42 33.45
CA GLU A 38 -17.97 14.49 34.14
C GLU A 38 -16.59 14.02 34.58
N GLN A 39 -16.45 12.74 34.89
CA GLN A 39 -15.20 12.16 35.36
C GLN A 39 -14.40 11.54 34.21
N PRO A 40 -13.06 11.66 34.23
CA PRO A 40 -12.20 11.02 33.26
C PRO A 40 -12.30 9.50 33.41
N VAL A 41 -12.56 8.81 32.30
CA VAL A 41 -12.64 7.35 32.28
C VAL A 41 -11.29 6.77 31.89
N TYR A 42 -10.73 5.97 32.81
CA TYR A 42 -9.48 5.27 32.60
C TYR A 42 -9.73 3.85 32.09
N VAL A 43 -8.86 3.41 31.18
CA VAL A 43 -8.76 2.03 30.71
C VAL A 43 -7.43 1.51 31.20
N CYS A 44 -7.47 0.47 32.03
CA CYS A 44 -6.29 -0.19 32.55
C CYS A 44 -6.01 -1.45 31.74
N THR A 45 -4.81 -1.54 31.17
CA THR A 45 -4.34 -2.76 30.50
C THR A 45 -3.24 -3.38 31.32
N GLY A 46 -3.28 -4.71 31.46
CA GLY A 46 -2.15 -5.45 31.99
C GLY A 46 -0.99 -5.38 31.01
N THR A 47 0.22 -5.20 31.52
CA THR A 47 1.43 -5.43 30.72
C THR A 47 1.55 -6.91 30.38
N GLU A 48 1.89 -7.25 29.15
CA GLU A 48 2.23 -8.62 28.76
C GLU A 48 3.51 -9.04 29.51
N GLY A 49 3.33 -9.69 30.65
CA GLY A 49 4.39 -10.13 31.56
C GLY A 49 3.80 -10.74 32.83
N TYR A 50 4.52 -11.67 33.45
CA TYR A 50 4.08 -12.35 34.69
C TYR A 50 3.96 -11.42 35.90
N ASP A 51 4.38 -10.15 35.78
CA ASP A 51 4.22 -9.13 36.80
C ASP A 51 2.78 -8.61 36.85
N ARG A 52 1.93 -9.36 37.57
CA ARG A 52 0.51 -9.04 37.83
C ARG A 52 0.28 -7.70 38.56
N HIS A 53 1.35 -7.01 38.94
CA HIS A 53 1.30 -5.79 39.75
C HIS A 53 1.42 -4.49 38.95
N LEU A 54 1.68 -4.54 37.64
CA LEU A 54 1.82 -3.35 36.79
C LEU A 54 0.60 -3.17 35.87
N LEU A 55 -0.51 -2.73 36.45
CA LEU A 55 -1.64 -2.21 35.67
C LEU A 55 -1.31 -0.78 35.23
N LYS A 56 -1.20 -0.55 33.92
CA LYS A 56 -1.08 0.80 33.36
C LYS A 56 -2.46 1.29 32.98
N CYS A 57 -2.94 2.31 33.69
CA CYS A 57 -4.21 2.97 33.44
C CYS A 57 -3.99 4.23 32.61
N LYS A 58 -4.69 4.35 31.49
CA LYS A 58 -4.63 5.53 30.61
C LYS A 58 -6.04 6.04 30.33
N LYS A 59 -6.19 7.34 30.11
CA LYS A 59 -7.44 7.99 29.72
C LYS A 59 -7.93 7.43 28.39
N ARG A 60 -9.25 7.23 28.29
CA ARG A 60 -9.93 6.80 27.07
C ARG A 60 -9.91 7.92 26.01
N ASN A 61 -10.12 7.53 24.76
CA ASN A 61 -10.26 8.46 23.63
C ASN A 61 -11.35 9.53 23.90
N TYR A 62 -11.11 10.73 23.38
CA TYR A 62 -11.89 11.97 23.52
C TYR A 62 -11.92 12.58 24.93
N MET A 63 -11.12 12.06 25.87
CA MET A 63 -10.90 12.69 27.17
C MET A 63 -9.85 13.80 27.07
N LYS A 64 -9.97 14.81 27.94
CA LYS A 64 -8.96 15.86 28.08
C LYS A 64 -7.63 15.31 28.57
N CYS A 65 -6.53 15.72 27.97
CA CYS A 65 -5.18 15.28 28.29
C CYS A 65 -4.21 16.46 28.29
N ASP A 66 -3.16 16.35 29.10
CA ASP A 66 -2.07 17.31 29.14
C ASP A 66 -0.80 16.76 28.46
N SER A 67 -0.72 15.43 28.31
CA SER A 67 0.39 14.73 27.67
C SER A 67 -0.06 13.47 26.92
N ASP A 68 0.70 13.09 25.90
CA ASP A 68 0.47 11.87 25.09
C ASP A 68 0.41 10.60 25.95
N ASN A 69 1.23 10.54 27.00
CA ASN A 69 1.34 9.37 27.86
C ASN A 69 0.06 9.07 28.66
N GLU A 70 -0.80 10.07 28.85
CA GLU A 70 -2.10 9.90 29.50
C GLU A 70 -3.09 9.17 28.61
N CYS A 71 -2.94 9.21 27.28
CA CYS A 71 -3.92 8.67 26.35
C CYS A 71 -3.63 7.21 26.00
N ILE A 72 -4.68 6.38 25.94
CA ILE A 72 -4.53 4.98 25.51
C ILE A 72 -3.91 4.83 24.12
N SER A 73 -4.22 5.77 23.22
CA SER A 73 -3.63 5.88 21.88
C SER A 73 -2.20 6.41 21.87
N SER A 74 -1.71 6.92 23.01
CA SER A 74 -0.46 7.68 23.13
C SER A 74 -0.42 8.93 22.22
N ASP A 75 -1.58 9.57 21.98
CA ASP A 75 -1.73 10.78 21.17
C ASP A 75 -2.71 11.74 21.85
N CYS A 76 -2.19 12.87 22.31
CA CYS A 76 -2.89 14.00 22.91
C CYS A 76 -2.82 15.21 21.98
N SER A 77 -3.79 15.32 21.06
CA SER A 77 -3.86 16.43 20.11
C SER A 77 -5.03 17.36 20.46
N ASP A 78 -4.82 18.67 20.35
CA ASP A 78 -5.78 19.72 20.75
C ASP A 78 -6.22 19.65 22.22
N GLY A 79 -5.38 19.07 23.09
CA GLY A 79 -5.72 18.83 24.50
C GLY A 79 -6.72 17.69 24.73
N TYR A 80 -6.96 16.84 23.72
CA TYR A 80 -7.84 15.66 23.84
C TYR A 80 -7.19 14.40 23.27
N CYS A 81 -7.43 13.26 23.91
CA CYS A 81 -6.94 11.97 23.44
C CYS A 81 -7.59 11.60 22.11
N LYS A 82 -6.83 11.50 21.02
CA LYS A 82 -7.37 11.12 19.71
C LYS A 82 -7.34 9.61 19.52
N ILE A 83 -8.23 9.10 18.66
CA ILE A 83 -8.15 7.72 18.21
C ILE A 83 -7.06 7.67 17.15
N HIS A 84 -5.92 7.05 17.46
CA HIS A 84 -5.11 6.49 16.40
C HIS A 84 -5.98 5.45 15.70
N LYS A 85 -6.35 5.72 14.44
CA LYS A 85 -6.73 4.62 13.55
C LYS A 85 -5.48 3.77 13.51
N VAL A 86 -5.44 2.74 14.36
CA VAL A 86 -4.64 1.57 14.06
C VAL A 86 -5.13 1.24 12.67
N VAL A 87 -4.31 1.56 11.67
CA VAL A 87 -4.49 0.96 10.36
C VAL A 87 -4.23 -0.48 10.71
N ASP A 88 -5.29 -1.20 11.07
CA ASP A 88 -5.27 -2.63 11.05
C ASP A 88 -4.81 -2.91 9.64
N HIS A 89 -3.52 -3.23 9.47
CA HIS A 89 -3.01 -3.92 8.31
C HIS A 89 -3.72 -5.27 8.38
N SER A 90 -4.98 -5.22 7.95
CA SER A 90 -5.89 -6.33 7.92
C SER A 90 -5.17 -7.38 7.12
N ILE A 91 -5.12 -8.58 7.70
CA ILE A 91 -4.47 -9.79 7.20
C ILE A 91 -4.77 -10.10 5.71
N ARG A 92 -5.74 -9.40 5.10
CA ARG A 92 -6.04 -9.38 3.66
C ARG A 92 -4.85 -9.04 2.76
N ASP A 93 -3.83 -8.32 3.22
CA ASP A 93 -2.68 -8.00 2.36
C ASP A 93 -1.77 -9.23 2.09
N ASN A 94 -1.87 -10.28 2.92
CA ASN A 94 -1.07 -11.51 2.75
C ASN A 94 -1.81 -12.68 2.08
N VAL A 95 -3.14 -12.61 1.93
CA VAL A 95 -3.92 -13.71 1.31
C VAL A 95 -3.77 -13.72 -0.21
N THR A 96 -3.66 -12.54 -0.82
CA THR A 96 -3.51 -12.38 -2.28
C THR A 96 -2.20 -12.96 -2.83
N PRO A 97 -1.00 -12.67 -2.27
CA PRO A 97 0.24 -13.26 -2.78
C PRO A 97 0.32 -14.78 -2.54
N MET A 98 -0.34 -15.31 -1.50
CA MET A 98 -0.38 -16.75 -1.25
C MET A 98 -1.19 -17.50 -2.32
N LEU A 99 -2.36 -16.98 -2.70
CA LEU A 99 -3.21 -17.57 -3.74
C LEU A 99 -2.55 -17.58 -5.12
N ILE A 100 -1.86 -16.50 -5.49
CA ILE A 100 -1.13 -16.39 -6.76
C ILE A 100 0.01 -17.41 -6.82
N ASN A 101 0.75 -17.61 -5.72
CA ASN A 101 1.83 -18.60 -5.69
C ASN A 101 1.30 -20.04 -5.74
N VAL A 102 0.20 -20.35 -5.04
CA VAL A 102 -0.35 -21.71 -5.00
C VAL A 102 -1.02 -22.10 -6.33
N LEU A 103 -1.72 -21.19 -6.99
CA LEU A 103 -2.47 -21.50 -8.21
C LEU A 103 -1.75 -21.10 -9.51
N GLY A 104 -1.01 -19.99 -9.50
CA GLY A 104 -0.37 -19.44 -10.69
C GLY A 104 0.94 -20.14 -11.08
N PHE A 105 1.79 -20.45 -10.10
CA PHE A 105 3.09 -21.10 -10.35
C PHE A 105 3.00 -22.48 -11.03
N PRO A 106 2.12 -23.42 -10.58
CA PRO A 106 2.00 -24.71 -11.25
C PRO A 106 1.45 -24.59 -12.68
N PHE A 107 0.55 -23.63 -12.93
CA PHE A 107 0.03 -23.40 -14.28
C PHE A 107 1.12 -22.86 -15.23
N MET A 108 1.95 -21.93 -14.75
CA MET A 108 3.09 -21.42 -15.51
C MET A 108 4.12 -22.52 -15.82
N LEU A 109 4.48 -23.35 -14.83
CA LEU A 109 5.38 -24.49 -15.05
C LEU A 109 4.83 -25.48 -16.06
N TYR A 110 3.53 -25.81 -15.98
CA TYR A 110 2.88 -26.71 -16.92
C TYR A 110 2.91 -26.16 -18.36
N ALA A 111 2.67 -24.87 -18.55
CA ALA A 111 2.74 -24.21 -19.85
C ALA A 111 4.17 -24.28 -20.44
N LEU A 112 5.20 -24.05 -19.62
CA LEU A 112 6.61 -24.16 -20.05
C LEU A 112 6.98 -25.60 -20.46
N LEU A 113 6.51 -26.61 -19.73
CA LEU A 113 6.77 -28.02 -20.09
C LEU A 113 6.09 -28.38 -21.43
N LYS A 114 4.86 -27.90 -21.67
CA LYS A 114 4.14 -28.10 -22.93
C LYS A 114 4.85 -27.48 -24.12
N THR A 115 5.37 -26.25 -23.98
CA THR A 115 6.10 -25.59 -25.07
C THR A 115 7.42 -26.28 -25.37
N MET A 116 8.16 -26.74 -24.35
CA MET A 116 9.40 -27.49 -24.54
C MET A 116 9.17 -28.81 -25.30
N VAL A 117 8.11 -29.57 -24.98
CA VAL A 117 7.75 -30.79 -25.72
C VAL A 117 7.39 -30.49 -27.18
N ALA A 118 6.69 -29.39 -27.45
CA ALA A 118 6.35 -28.99 -28.81
C ALA A 118 7.58 -28.57 -29.64
N ILE A 119 8.59 -27.97 -28.99
CA ILE A 119 9.86 -27.61 -29.63
C ILE A 119 10.67 -28.86 -29.95
N ILE A 120 10.82 -29.80 -29.01
CA ILE A 120 11.55 -31.06 -29.23
C ILE A 120 10.94 -31.84 -30.41
N LYS A 121 9.60 -31.97 -30.46
CA LYS A 121 8.91 -32.61 -31.59
C LYS A 121 9.16 -31.96 -32.95
N LYS A 122 9.48 -30.66 -33.01
CA LYS A 122 9.82 -29.99 -34.28
C LYS A 122 11.25 -30.24 -34.72
N ILE A 123 12.16 -30.49 -33.77
CA ILE A 123 13.57 -30.75 -34.06
C ILE A 123 13.72 -32.14 -34.70
N ASP A 124 13.03 -33.17 -34.17
CA ASP A 124 13.08 -34.53 -34.73
C ASP A 124 12.56 -34.62 -36.18
N VAL A 125 11.68 -33.71 -36.60
CA VAL A 125 11.11 -33.69 -37.96
C VAL A 125 12.06 -33.05 -38.98
N SER A 126 13.13 -32.38 -38.52
CA SER A 126 14.04 -31.63 -39.41
C SER A 126 15.27 -32.44 -39.86
N GLU A 127 15.59 -33.58 -39.23
CA GLU A 127 16.77 -34.38 -39.60
C GLU A 127 16.58 -35.26 -40.85
N ASP A 128 15.35 -35.51 -41.31
CA ASP A 128 15.10 -36.30 -42.53
C ASP A 128 15.10 -35.46 -43.83
N GLY A 129 15.43 -34.17 -43.77
CA GLY A 129 15.27 -33.21 -44.88
C GLY A 129 16.54 -32.79 -45.63
N GLU A 130 17.74 -33.11 -45.14
CA GLU A 130 19.01 -32.65 -45.72
C GLU A 130 19.64 -33.67 -46.69
N SER A 131 18.88 -34.05 -47.72
CA SER A 131 19.43 -34.67 -48.94
C SER A 131 18.60 -34.27 -50.15
N LYS A 132 18.75 -33.00 -50.57
CA LYS A 132 18.59 -32.48 -51.95
C LYS A 132 18.30 -30.98 -51.93
N LYS A 133 19.34 -30.15 -51.80
CA LYS A 133 19.29 -28.79 -52.35
C LYS A 133 20.64 -28.14 -52.58
N ASP A 134 21.56 -28.88 -53.19
CA ASP A 134 22.56 -28.24 -54.03
C ASP A 134 21.90 -27.85 -55.36
N SER A 135 22.05 -26.60 -55.76
CA SER A 135 21.60 -25.99 -57.02
C SER A 135 20.25 -25.24 -56.99
N LYS A 136 20.19 -24.15 -56.22
CA LYS A 136 19.70 -22.85 -56.72
C LYS A 136 19.82 -21.81 -55.62
N ASP A 137 20.69 -20.84 -55.84
CA ASP A 137 20.50 -19.42 -55.53
C ASP A 137 21.86 -18.74 -55.39
N LYS A 138 22.48 -18.59 -56.56
CA LYS A 138 23.58 -17.70 -56.82
C LYS A 138 23.03 -16.43 -57.50
N GLU A 139 21.92 -15.86 -57.01
CA GLU A 139 21.31 -14.69 -57.65
C GLU A 139 20.37 -13.87 -56.75
N SER A 140 20.81 -13.50 -55.55
CA SER A 140 20.11 -12.48 -54.74
C SER A 140 21.05 -11.80 -53.75
N LYS A 141 22.27 -11.52 -54.20
CA LYS A 141 23.27 -10.74 -53.46
C LYS A 141 23.67 -9.50 -54.27
N LYS A 142 22.70 -8.65 -54.60
CA LYS A 142 22.98 -7.37 -55.28
C LYS A 142 21.99 -6.23 -55.04
N GLU A 143 21.13 -6.28 -54.03
CA GLU A 143 20.11 -5.23 -53.88
C GLU A 143 19.67 -4.99 -52.44
N SER A 144 20.62 -4.70 -51.54
CA SER A 144 20.27 -4.14 -50.22
C SER A 144 21.37 -3.29 -49.58
N LYS A 145 22.50 -3.07 -50.27
CA LYS A 145 23.67 -2.36 -49.73
C LYS A 145 23.66 -0.85 -50.02
N GLU A 146 22.48 -0.24 -50.19
CA GLU A 146 22.34 1.16 -50.61
C GLU A 146 21.37 1.98 -49.74
N LYS A 147 20.99 1.49 -48.55
CA LYS A 147 20.09 2.24 -47.62
C LYS A 147 20.69 2.57 -46.25
N GLU A 148 21.98 2.38 -46.05
CA GLU A 148 22.64 2.69 -44.76
C GLU A 148 23.50 3.96 -44.76
N THR A 149 23.63 4.68 -45.88
CA THR A 149 24.54 5.83 -45.98
C THR A 149 23.87 7.21 -45.82
N GLU A 150 22.56 7.29 -45.59
CA GLU A 150 21.84 8.59 -45.54
C GLU A 150 21.32 8.99 -44.14
N LYS A 151 21.58 8.18 -43.11
CA LYS A 151 21.07 8.44 -41.75
C LYS A 151 22.09 8.97 -40.73
N GLU A 152 23.38 8.98 -41.05
CA GLU A 152 24.43 9.48 -40.13
C GLU A 152 24.78 10.97 -40.27
N THR A 153 24.24 11.69 -41.28
CA THR A 153 24.64 13.09 -41.52
C THR A 153 23.73 14.13 -40.83
N LYS A 154 22.60 13.73 -40.23
CA LYS A 154 21.63 14.68 -39.62
C LYS A 154 21.74 14.86 -38.09
N GLU A 155 22.58 14.09 -37.40
CA GLU A 155 22.71 14.20 -35.94
C GLU A 155 23.91 15.07 -35.47
N LYS A 156 24.74 15.56 -36.40
CA LYS A 156 25.92 16.39 -36.06
C LYS A 156 25.72 17.91 -36.17
N GLU A 157 24.60 18.40 -36.69
CA GLU A 157 24.36 19.85 -36.80
C GLU A 157 23.56 20.45 -35.63
N THR A 158 22.80 19.67 -34.87
CA THR A 158 21.95 20.21 -33.77
C THR A 158 22.68 20.37 -32.42
N LYS A 159 23.94 19.94 -32.31
CA LYS A 159 24.71 20.01 -31.05
C LYS A 159 25.69 21.18 -30.95
N LYS A 160 25.73 22.06 -31.96
CA LYS A 160 26.67 23.21 -32.01
C LYS A 160 26.03 24.56 -31.65
N GLU A 161 24.70 24.69 -31.65
CA GLU A 161 24.01 25.95 -31.30
C GLU A 161 23.69 26.11 -29.80
N SER A 162 23.89 25.09 -28.97
CA SER A 162 23.56 25.16 -27.52
C SER A 162 24.70 25.71 -26.64
N LYS A 163 25.88 26.02 -27.21
CA LYS A 163 27.07 26.43 -26.44
C LYS A 163 27.43 27.92 -26.52
N GLU A 164 26.64 28.74 -27.21
CA GLU A 164 26.95 30.18 -27.41
C GLU A 164 26.01 31.13 -26.64
N LYS A 165 25.36 30.66 -25.56
CA LYS A 165 24.48 31.51 -24.73
C LYS A 165 24.86 31.66 -23.25
N GLU A 166 26.01 31.15 -22.81
CA GLU A 166 26.44 31.25 -21.40
C GLU A 166 27.68 32.12 -21.15
N THR A 167 28.00 33.08 -22.02
CA THR A 167 29.08 34.05 -21.72
C THR A 167 28.65 35.47 -22.03
N LYS A 168 27.78 36.02 -21.17
CA LYS A 168 27.55 37.47 -21.03
C LYS A 168 26.81 37.76 -19.73
N THR A 169 27.44 37.45 -18.60
CA THR A 169 27.17 38.10 -17.31
C THR A 169 28.45 37.99 -16.48
N GLU A 170 28.89 39.14 -15.96
CA GLU A 170 30.10 39.42 -15.15
C GLU A 170 31.44 39.59 -15.89
#